data_AF-A0A820KPZ4-F1
#
_entry.id   AF-A0A820KPZ4-F1
#
_cell.length_a   1.000
_cell.length_b   1.000
_cell.length_c   1.000
_cell.angle_alpha   90.00
_cell.angle_beta   90.00
_cell.angle_gamma   90.00
#
_symmetry.space_group_name_H-M   'P 1'
#
loop_
_entity.id
_entity.type
_entity.pdbx_description
1 polymer ?
#
loop_
_entity_poly.entity_id
_entity_poly.type
_entity_poly.pdbx_seq_one_letter_code
_entity_poly.pdbx_strand_id
1 'polypeptide(L)'
;VGDICEIKYGDVLPADGVIIQSNNLKVDESSLTGESDLIEKHESTDPFLLSGTHIMEGSGKMLVLAVGEHSQTGIILKLLSTTKEQTNDKKKTNNKKKQNTTADADVNECLVKSKSAEGILL
;
A
#
# COMPACT_ATOMS: atom_id res chain seq x y z
N VAL A 1 -15.75 -7.20 7.60
CA VAL A 1 -14.91 -8.08 8.46
C VAL A 1 -15.67 -9.38 8.63
N GLY A 2 -14.97 -10.52 8.67
CA GLY A 2 -15.60 -11.84 8.58
C GLY A 2 -15.86 -12.30 7.14
N ASP A 3 -15.40 -11.52 6.15
CA ASP A 3 -15.50 -11.85 4.73
C ASP A 3 -14.33 -12.76 4.31
N ILE A 4 -14.55 -13.59 3.30
CA ILE A 4 -13.49 -14.39 2.69
C ILE A 4 -13.04 -13.70 1.41
N CYS A 5 -11.74 -13.39 1.33
CA CYS A 5 -11.11 -12.80 0.16
C CYS A 5 -10.22 -13.83 -0.55
N GLU A 6 -10.31 -13.88 -1.87
CA GLU A 6 -9.35 -14.58 -2.72
C GLU A 6 -8.16 -13.66 -2.98
N ILE A 7 -6.95 -14.18 -2.86
CA ILE A 7 -5.69 -13.44 -3.06
C ILE A 7 -4.87 -14.10 -4.16
N LYS A 8 -4.28 -13.29 -5.02
CA LYS A 8 -3.53 -13.72 -6.22
C LYS A 8 -2.22 -12.94 -6.33
N TYR A 9 -1.33 -13.48 -7.15
CA TYR A 9 -0.09 -12.79 -7.54
C TYR A 9 -0.35 -11.36 -8.02
N GLY A 10 0.43 -10.43 -7.50
CA GLY A 10 0.37 -9.00 -7.81
C GLY A 10 -0.65 -8.21 -6.99
N ASP A 11 -1.46 -8.87 -6.16
CA ASP A 11 -2.40 -8.18 -5.29
C ASP A 11 -1.66 -7.44 -4.17
N VAL A 12 -2.16 -6.24 -3.85
CA VAL A 12 -1.84 -5.54 -2.61
C VAL A 12 -2.97 -5.79 -1.63
N LEU A 13 -2.64 -6.29 -0.45
CA LEU A 13 -3.67 -6.67 0.50
C LEU A 13 -4.38 -5.43 1.07
N PRO A 14 -5.72 -5.32 0.94
CA PRO A 14 -6.46 -4.16 1.42
C PRO A 14 -6.78 -4.24 2.93
N ALA A 15 -6.60 -5.41 3.55
CA ALA A 15 -7.06 -5.72 4.89
C ALA A 15 -6.12 -6.71 5.57
N ASP A 16 -6.17 -6.77 6.90
CA ASP A 16 -5.48 -7.81 7.67
C ASP A 16 -6.37 -9.06 7.72
N GLY A 17 -5.75 -10.22 7.61
CA GLY A 17 -6.46 -11.48 7.57
C GLY A 17 -5.64 -12.68 8.04
N VAL A 18 -6.33 -13.80 8.13
CA VAL A 18 -5.73 -15.10 8.37
C VAL A 18 -5.98 -16.01 7.17
N ILE A 19 -4.94 -16.72 6.74
CA ILE A 19 -4.99 -17.69 5.66
C ILE A 19 -5.89 -18.85 6.08
N ILE A 20 -6.84 -19.17 5.23
CA ILE A 20 -7.66 -20.38 5.36
C ILE A 20 -7.27 -21.45 4.35
N GLN A 21 -6.57 -21.06 3.28
CA GLN A 21 -6.02 -21.94 2.26
C GLN A 21 -4.89 -21.19 1.54
N SER A 22 -3.71 -21.80 1.40
CA SER A 22 -2.60 -21.24 0.62
C SER A 22 -2.09 -22.21 -0.45
N ASN A 23 -1.48 -21.68 -1.51
CA ASN A 23 -0.76 -22.44 -2.51
C ASN A 23 0.53 -21.69 -2.90
N ASN A 24 1.65 -22.11 -2.30
CA ASN A 24 2.99 -21.54 -2.49
C ASN A 24 2.98 -20.00 -2.37
N LEU A 25 2.35 -19.50 -1.31
CA LEU A 25 2.12 -18.08 -1.10
C LEU A 25 3.37 -17.41 -0.53
N LYS A 26 3.90 -16.43 -1.25
CA LYS A 26 4.98 -15.57 -0.75
C LYS A 26 4.59 -14.11 -0.82
N VAL A 27 4.93 -13.40 0.23
CA VAL A 27 4.50 -12.02 0.45
C VAL A 27 5.73 -11.15 0.70
N ASP A 28 5.72 -9.96 0.09
CA ASP A 28 6.66 -8.90 0.39
C ASP A 28 6.08 -8.01 1.51
N GLU A 29 6.71 -8.08 2.68
CA GLU A 29 6.36 -7.29 3.87
C GLU A 29 7.24 -6.05 4.07
N SER A 30 8.11 -5.72 3.10
CA SER A 30 9.02 -4.58 3.16
C SER A 30 8.32 -3.25 3.40
N SER A 31 7.06 -3.13 2.92
CA SER A 31 6.24 -1.94 3.13
C SER A 31 5.91 -1.70 4.62
N LEU A 32 5.93 -2.74 5.45
CA LEU A 32 5.57 -2.67 6.86
C LEU A 32 6.79 -2.80 7.79
N THR A 33 7.69 -3.75 7.49
CA THR A 33 8.85 -4.06 8.35
C THR A 33 10.13 -3.36 7.88
N GLY A 34 10.21 -2.98 6.61
CA GLY A 34 11.43 -2.48 5.98
C GLY A 34 12.41 -3.59 5.53
N GLU A 35 12.06 -4.86 5.72
CA GLU A 35 12.88 -6.00 5.30
C GLU A 35 12.47 -6.45 3.89
N SER A 36 13.43 -6.59 2.98
CA SER A 36 13.18 -6.88 1.55
C SER A 36 13.02 -8.36 1.21
N ASP A 37 13.22 -9.25 2.18
CA ASP A 37 13.13 -10.69 1.95
C ASP A 37 11.67 -11.14 1.81
N LEU A 38 11.41 -12.01 0.85
CA LEU A 38 10.08 -12.59 0.67
C LEU A 38 9.79 -13.61 1.77
N ILE A 39 8.64 -13.45 2.41
CA ILE A 39 8.20 -14.31 3.50
C ILE A 39 7.20 -15.33 2.95
N GLU A 40 7.48 -16.61 3.18
CA GLU A 40 6.57 -17.70 2.85
C GLU A 40 5.46 -17.80 3.90
N LYS A 41 4.21 -17.84 3.43
CA LYS A 41 3.02 -17.85 4.27
C LYS A 41 2.24 -19.14 4.08
N HIS A 42 1.80 -19.73 5.18
CA HIS A 42 1.08 -21.00 5.17
C HIS A 42 0.14 -21.09 6.38
N GLU A 43 -1.01 -21.75 6.23
CA GLU A 43 -2.03 -21.88 7.28
C GLU A 43 -1.52 -22.46 8.61
N SER A 44 -0.43 -23.24 8.60
CA SER A 44 0.10 -23.94 9.78
C SER A 44 1.33 -23.31 10.43
N THR A 45 2.08 -22.48 9.71
CA THR A 45 3.37 -21.93 10.19
C THR A 45 3.30 -20.42 10.41
N ASP A 46 2.86 -19.68 9.39
CA ASP A 46 2.67 -18.24 9.44
C ASP A 46 1.39 -17.86 8.67
N PRO A 47 0.23 -17.91 9.34
CA PRO A 47 -1.05 -17.77 8.66
C PRO A 47 -1.49 -16.30 8.54
N PHE A 48 -0.76 -15.33 9.10
CA PHE A 48 -1.19 -13.95 9.13
C PHE A 48 -0.78 -13.20 7.87
N LEU A 49 -1.73 -12.42 7.36
CA LEU A 49 -1.57 -11.54 6.22
C LEU A 49 -1.90 -10.12 6.63
N LEU A 50 -1.04 -9.17 6.26
CA LEU A 50 -1.10 -7.80 6.72
C LEU A 50 -1.47 -6.86 5.57
N SER A 51 -2.29 -5.85 5.87
CA SER A 51 -2.70 -4.83 4.92
C SER A 51 -1.50 -4.00 4.45
N GLY A 52 -1.44 -3.73 3.14
CA GLY A 52 -0.35 -2.99 2.51
C GLY A 52 0.84 -3.85 2.06
N THR A 53 0.85 -5.15 2.35
CA THR A 53 1.85 -6.08 1.82
C THR A 53 1.49 -6.54 0.41
N HIS A 54 2.49 -6.96 -0.36
CA HIS A 54 2.28 -7.37 -1.76
C HIS A 54 2.44 -8.88 -1.93
N ILE A 55 1.54 -9.51 -2.69
CA ILE A 55 1.63 -10.94 -3.01
C ILE A 55 2.60 -11.13 -4.18
N MET A 56 3.76 -11.71 -3.90
CA MET A 56 4.84 -11.90 -4.87
C MET A 56 4.81 -13.27 -5.55
N GLU A 57 4.23 -14.29 -4.91
CA GLU A 57 4.04 -15.60 -5.52
C GLU A 57 2.79 -16.28 -4.96
N GLY A 58 2.20 -17.18 -5.76
CA GLY A 58 1.14 -18.07 -5.32
C GLY A 58 -0.25 -17.46 -5.32
N SER A 59 -1.15 -18.13 -4.60
CA SER A 59 -2.54 -17.72 -4.42
C SER A 59 -3.11 -18.34 -3.15
N GLY A 60 -4.25 -17.84 -2.70
CA GLY A 60 -4.90 -18.37 -1.52
C GLY A 60 -6.25 -17.74 -1.23
N LYS A 61 -6.77 -18.08 -0.07
CA LYS A 61 -7.94 -17.45 0.51
C LYS A 61 -7.62 -17.01 1.92
N MET A 62 -8.12 -15.84 2.29
CA MET A 62 -7.99 -15.31 3.64
C MET A 62 -9.33 -14.91 4.22
N LEU A 63 -9.47 -15.08 5.53
CA LEU A 63 -10.56 -14.52 6.32
C LEU A 63 -10.15 -13.14 6.81
N VAL A 64 -10.96 -12.12 6.52
CA VAL A 64 -10.69 -10.73 6.91
C VAL A 64 -10.94 -10.53 8.40
N LEU A 65 -9.89 -10.16 9.14
CA LEU A 65 -9.94 -9.93 10.58
C LEU A 65 -10.14 -8.44 10.90
N ALA A 66 -9.38 -7.55 10.25
CA ALA A 66 -9.41 -6.12 10.51
C ALA A 66 -9.23 -5.28 9.24
N VAL A 67 -9.84 -4.10 9.23
CA VAL A 67 -9.82 -3.16 8.09
C VAL A 67 -9.61 -1.73 8.58
N GLY A 68 -9.06 -0.88 7.73
CA GLY A 68 -8.93 0.56 7.99
C GLY A 68 -8.12 0.84 9.25
N GLU A 69 -8.62 1.71 10.12
CA GLU A 69 -7.94 2.13 11.37
C GLU A 69 -7.66 1.00 12.37
N HIS A 70 -8.32 -0.14 12.21
CA HIS A 70 -8.14 -1.30 13.07
C HIS A 70 -7.11 -2.31 12.54
N SER A 71 -6.60 -2.12 11.31
CA SER A 71 -5.50 -2.92 10.78
C SER A 71 -4.16 -2.47 11.36
N GLN A 72 -3.12 -3.30 11.26
CA GLN A 72 -1.75 -2.95 11.67
C GLN A 72 -1.29 -1.65 11.00
N THR A 73 -1.47 -1.56 9.68
CA THR A 73 -1.15 -0.37 8.91
C THR A 73 -1.99 0.85 9.34
N GLY A 74 -3.28 0.65 9.65
CA GLY A 74 -4.13 1.71 10.19
C GLY A 74 -3.67 2.24 11.55
N ILE A 75 -3.28 1.33 12.45
CA ILE A 75 -2.77 1.68 13.77
C ILE A 75 -1.44 2.44 13.64
N ILE A 76 -0.52 1.95 12.81
CA ILE A 76 0.77 2.61 12.54
C ILE A 76 0.54 4.02 11.99
N LEU A 77 -0.35 4.18 11.00
CA LEU A 77 -0.67 5.49 10.42
C LEU A 77 -1.27 6.44 11.46
N LYS A 78 -2.13 5.94 12.35
CA LYS A 78 -2.73 6.73 13.43
C LYS A 78 -1.66 7.22 14.41
N LEU A 79 -0.73 6.35 14.81
CA LEU A 79 0.40 6.71 15.67
C LEU A 79 1.28 7.79 15.01
N LEU A 80 1.59 7.63 13.73
CA LEU A 80 2.37 8.62 12.96
C LEU A 80 1.62 9.95 12.73
N SER A 81 0.29 9.95 12.79
CA SER A 81 -0.52 11.17 12.67
C SER A 81 -0.57 11.94 13.99
N THR A 82 -0.70 11.24 15.12
CA THR A 82 -0.72 11.87 16.45
C THR A 82 0.59 12.57 16.82
N THR A 83 1.73 12.16 16.26
CA THR A 83 3.03 12.82 16.52
C THR A 83 3.19 14.16 15.78
N LYS A 84 2.40 14.43 14.73
CA LYS A 84 2.48 15.68 13.94
C LYS A 84 1.72 16.84 14.57
N GLU A 85 0.78 16.57 15.48
CA GLU A 85 0.00 17.64 16.14
C GLU A 85 0.79 18.40 17.20
N GLN A 86 1.92 17.86 17.68
CA GLN A 86 2.73 18.53 18.72
C GLN A 86 3.78 19.52 18.21
N THR A 87 3.98 19.65 16.89
CA THR A 87 5.02 20.54 16.32
C THR A 87 4.48 21.84 15.70
N ASN A 88 3.16 22.09 15.73
CA ASN A 88 2.56 23.24 15.05
C ASN A 88 2.03 24.35 15.97
N ASP A 89 2.61 24.52 17.17
CA ASP A 89 2.44 25.73 17.97
C ASP A 89 3.67 26.64 17.86
N LYS A 90 3.74 27.40 16.74
CA LYS A 90 4.28 28.78 16.62
C LYS A 90 4.57 29.15 15.16
N LYS A 91 3.55 29.56 14.42
CA LYS A 91 3.55 30.80 13.60
C LYS A 91 2.19 31.02 12.95
N LYS A 92 1.28 31.66 13.69
CA LYS A 92 0.25 32.51 13.09
C LYS A 92 0.78 33.94 13.03
N THR A 93 1.15 34.40 11.83
CA THR A 93 0.87 35.79 11.44
C THR A 93 0.64 35.90 9.93
N ASN A 94 -0.63 36.02 9.58
CA ASN A 94 -1.25 36.81 8.52
C ASN A 94 -0.39 37.25 7.31
N ASN A 95 -0.81 36.89 6.10
CA ASN A 95 -1.37 37.87 5.18
C ASN A 95 -2.16 37.29 4.00
N LYS A 96 -3.21 38.03 3.65
CA LYS A 96 -4.22 37.78 2.62
C LYS A 96 -3.65 37.76 1.19
N LYS A 97 -4.45 37.13 0.32
CA LYS A 97 -4.80 37.53 -1.07
C LYS A 97 -3.89 37.01 -2.21
N LYS A 98 -4.56 36.24 -3.10
CA LYS A 98 -4.81 36.58 -4.52
C LYS A 98 -4.13 35.67 -5.58
N GLN A 99 -4.99 34.98 -6.33
CA GLN A 99 -5.00 34.75 -7.79
C GLN A 99 -3.88 33.91 -8.46
N ASN A 100 -4.39 32.95 -9.24
CA ASN A 100 -3.84 32.26 -10.42
C ASN A 100 -2.73 33.00 -11.18
N THR A 101 -1.73 32.27 -11.69
CA THR A 101 -1.47 31.91 -13.11
C THR A 101 0.01 31.59 -13.39
N THR A 102 0.24 30.71 -14.39
CA THR A 102 1.44 30.57 -15.29
C THR A 102 2.75 30.05 -14.68
N ALA A 103 3.23 28.85 -15.09
CA ALA A 103 4.21 28.56 -16.19
C ALA A 103 5.66 28.96 -15.75
N ASP A 104 6.73 28.16 -15.77
CA ASP A 104 7.18 27.01 -16.58
C ASP A 104 8.30 26.21 -15.85
N ALA A 105 8.58 24.97 -16.32
CA ALA A 105 9.90 24.29 -16.45
C ALA A 105 10.75 24.02 -15.17
N ASP A 106 11.42 22.89 -14.88
CA ASP A 106 11.81 21.60 -15.47
C ASP A 106 12.12 20.69 -14.23
N VAL A 107 12.06 19.36 -14.16
CA VAL A 107 12.82 18.32 -14.87
C VAL A 107 12.18 16.96 -14.50
N ASN A 108 11.90 16.17 -15.54
CA ASN A 108 11.72 14.71 -15.68
C ASN A 108 12.23 13.80 -14.53
N GLU A 109 11.76 12.58 -14.29
CA GLU A 109 11.27 11.55 -15.21
C GLU A 109 10.69 10.39 -14.39
N CYS A 110 9.45 9.96 -14.62
CA CYS A 110 9.01 8.60 -14.27
C CYS A 110 8.36 8.02 -15.52
N LEU A 111 9.21 7.33 -16.28
CA LEU A 111 8.96 6.72 -17.57
C LEU A 111 7.77 5.76 -17.50
N VAL A 112 6.62 6.23 -17.95
CA VAL A 112 5.43 5.43 -18.20
C VAL A 112 5.61 4.65 -19.51
N LYS A 113 5.68 3.32 -19.36
CA LYS A 113 4.99 2.29 -20.15
C LYS A 113 5.02 2.42 -21.69
N SER A 114 5.83 1.54 -22.28
CA SER A 114 5.40 0.42 -23.15
C SER A 114 4.59 0.67 -24.43
N LYS A 115 5.08 0.00 -25.50
CA LYS A 115 4.39 -0.50 -26.72
C LYS A 115 4.15 0.56 -27.81
N SER A 116 4.85 0.45 -28.94
CA SER A 116 4.61 -0.48 -30.05
C SER A 116 3.25 -0.25 -30.70
N ALA A 117 3.29 0.48 -31.81
CA ALA A 117 2.65 0.13 -33.08
C ALA A 117 2.89 1.30 -34.04
N GLU A 118 3.81 1.10 -34.98
CA GLU A 118 3.81 1.87 -36.21
C GLU A 118 2.53 1.53 -36.99
N GLY A 119 1.92 2.55 -37.60
CA GLY A 119 0.98 2.31 -38.69
C GLY A 119 -0.05 3.39 -38.87
N ILE A 120 0.05 4.04 -40.05
CA ILE A 120 -1.06 4.55 -40.87
C ILE A 120 -1.61 5.91 -40.36
N LEU A 121 -1.78 6.96 -41.17
CA LEU A 121 -1.59 7.27 -42.60
C LEU A 121 -1.96 8.76 -42.76
N LEU A 122 -1.45 9.38 -43.84
CA LEU A 122 -1.87 10.60 -44.55
C LEU A 122 -2.97 11.49 -43.93
#